data_AF-A0A7C5TD31-F1
#
_entry.id   AF-A0A7C5TD31-F1
#
_cell.length_a   1.000
_cell.length_b   1.000
_cell.length_c   1.000
_cell.angle_alpha   90.00
_cell.angle_beta   90.00
_cell.angle_gamma   90.00
#
_symmetry.space_group_name_H-M   'P 1'
#
loop_
_entity.id
_entity.type
_entity.pdbx_description
1 polymer ?
#
loop_
_entity_poly.entity_id
_entity_poly.type
_entity_poly.pdbx_seq_one_letter_code
_entity_poly.pdbx_strand_id
1 'polypeptide(L)'
;MHGTSLQRTLYGFVRYLENLLSWYGIYWVEKRLYSSKCPVCGGKMVMIKGTRRTRIIKCVKCGFKEERDNIPLHWAIKHLTTLKGKAPNHQPTSSP
;
A
#
# COMPACT_ATOMS: atom_id res chain seq x y z
N MET A 1 24.74 2.01 -8.40
CA MET A 1 23.65 2.94 -8.00
C MET A 1 23.82 3.28 -6.52
N HIS A 2 24.51 4.38 -6.18
CA HIS A 2 24.73 4.79 -4.79
C HIS A 2 23.52 5.59 -4.28
N GLY A 3 22.54 4.90 -3.73
CA GLY A 3 21.46 5.52 -2.98
C GLY A 3 21.92 6.06 -1.63
N THR A 4 21.19 7.03 -1.07
CA THR A 4 21.40 7.55 0.29
C THR A 4 21.40 6.41 1.32
N SER A 5 21.98 6.63 2.51
CA SER A 5 22.05 5.59 3.57
C SER A 5 20.68 4.97 3.87
N LEU A 6 19.62 5.80 3.89
CA LEU A 6 18.23 5.37 4.07
C LEU A 6 17.74 4.43 2.96
N GLN A 7 18.11 4.72 1.70
CA GLN A 7 17.74 3.87 0.56
C GLN A 7 18.41 2.49 0.67
N ARG A 8 19.67 2.44 1.09
CA ARG A 8 20.36 1.15 1.32
C ARG A 8 19.68 0.30 2.39
N THR A 9 19.25 0.90 3.49
CA THR A 9 18.53 0.19 4.56
C THR A 9 17.19 -0.36 4.06
N LEU A 10 16.43 0.44 3.32
CA LEU A 10 15.15 0.01 2.74
C LEU A 10 15.33 -1.15 1.77
N TYR A 11 16.27 -1.05 0.82
CA TYR A 11 16.55 -2.15 -0.12
C TYR A 11 17.07 -3.41 0.59
N GLY A 12 17.89 -3.26 1.63
CA GLY A 12 18.35 -4.38 2.46
C GLY A 12 17.20 -5.08 3.17
N PHE A 13 16.29 -4.30 3.75
CA PHE A 13 15.09 -4.81 4.41
C PHE A 13 14.16 -5.55 3.44
N VAL A 14 13.88 -4.97 2.26
CA VAL A 14 13.05 -5.61 1.23
C VAL A 14 13.64 -6.96 0.83
N ARG A 15 14.94 -7.02 0.56
CA ARG A 15 15.61 -8.27 0.18
C ARG A 15 15.59 -9.32 1.30
N TYR A 16 15.76 -8.90 2.55
CA TYR A 16 15.65 -9.79 3.70
C TYR A 16 14.23 -10.36 3.82
N LEU A 17 13.21 -9.51 3.65
CA LEU A 17 11.81 -9.91 3.70
C LEU A 17 11.45 -10.87 2.57
N GLU A 18 11.86 -10.60 1.33
CA GLU A 18 11.66 -11.48 0.18
C GLU A 18 12.23 -12.87 0.41
N ASN A 19 13.45 -12.96 0.95
CA ASN A 19 14.08 -14.24 1.27
C ASN A 19 13.28 -15.01 2.31
N LEU A 20 12.83 -14.34 3.37
CA LEU A 20 12.03 -14.96 4.42
C LEU A 20 10.69 -15.48 3.87
N LEU A 21 9.98 -14.66 3.08
CA LEU A 21 8.70 -15.04 2.47
C LEU A 21 8.87 -16.20 1.48
N SER A 22 9.95 -16.21 0.71
CA SER A 22 10.27 -17.30 -0.21
C SER A 22 10.51 -18.61 0.53
N TRP A 23 11.16 -18.57 1.70
CA TRP A 23 11.38 -19.75 2.54
C TRP A 23 10.06 -20.36 3.05
N TYR A 24 9.08 -19.53 3.37
CA TYR A 24 7.73 -19.97 3.74
C TYR A 24 6.81 -20.24 2.53
N GLY A 25 7.28 -20.07 1.29
CA GLY A 25 6.45 -20.25 0.09
C GLY A 25 5.34 -19.21 -0.09
N ILE A 26 5.48 -18.03 0.52
CA ILE A 26 4.47 -16.96 0.48
C ILE A 26 4.73 -16.04 -0.71
N TYR A 27 3.76 -15.92 -1.62
CA TYR A 27 3.83 -14.98 -2.73
C TYR A 27 3.72 -13.52 -2.26
N TRP A 28 4.69 -12.71 -2.66
CA TRP A 28 4.76 -11.28 -2.33
C TRP A 28 4.74 -10.41 -3.59
N VAL A 29 4.05 -9.27 -3.51
CA VAL A 29 3.98 -8.30 -4.60
C VAL A 29 4.09 -6.89 -4.03
N GLU A 30 5.10 -6.15 -4.47
CA GLU A 30 5.21 -4.72 -4.15
C GLU A 30 4.29 -3.90 -5.06
N LYS A 31 3.42 -3.07 -4.48
CA LYS A 31 2.62 -2.10 -5.23
C LYS A 31 2.73 -0.73 -4.59
N ARG A 32 2.94 0.28 -5.44
CA ARG A 32 2.97 1.68 -5.00
C ARG A 32 1.56 2.16 -4.67
N LEU A 33 1.35 2.53 -3.41
CA LEU A 33 0.10 3.12 -2.93
C LEU A 33 0.24 4.65 -2.92
N TYR A 34 -0.76 5.35 -3.47
CA TYR A 34 -0.72 6.81 -3.60
C TYR A 34 -1.40 7.48 -2.41
N SER A 35 -0.69 8.39 -1.74
CA SER A 35 -1.26 9.27 -0.70
C SER A 35 -1.91 10.54 -1.27
N SER A 36 -1.67 10.86 -2.54
CA SER A 36 -2.20 12.07 -3.20
C SER A 36 -3.50 11.85 -3.98
N LYS A 37 -3.91 10.59 -4.16
CA LYS A 37 -5.10 10.19 -4.91
C LYS A 37 -6.14 9.61 -3.96
N CYS A 38 -7.38 10.06 -4.10
CA CYS A 38 -8.49 9.60 -3.27
C CYS A 38 -8.77 8.11 -3.52
N PRO A 39 -8.82 7.26 -2.47
CA PRO A 39 -9.12 5.84 -2.60
C PRO A 39 -10.56 5.59 -3.05
N VAL A 40 -11.48 6.53 -2.80
CA VAL A 40 -12.89 6.42 -3.18
C VAL A 40 -13.08 6.75 -4.66
N CYS A 41 -12.74 7.97 -5.08
CA CYS A 41 -13.09 8.50 -6.41
C CYS A 41 -11.89 8.72 -7.36
N GLY A 42 -10.65 8.46 -6.91
CA GLY A 42 -9.44 8.72 -7.71
C GLY A 42 -9.09 10.19 -7.91
N GLY A 43 -9.86 11.12 -7.34
CA GLY A 43 -9.62 12.56 -7.43
C GLY A 43 -8.36 13.01 -6.69
N LYS A 44 -7.87 14.21 -7.02
CA LYS A 44 -6.76 14.85 -6.31
C LYS A 44 -7.16 15.19 -4.87
N MET A 45 -6.19 15.06 -3.96
CA MET A 45 -6.34 15.42 -2.55
C MET A 45 -5.51 16.66 -2.21
N VAL A 46 -6.08 17.55 -1.41
CA VAL A 46 -5.50 18.83 -0.99
C VAL A 46 -5.36 18.86 0.53
N MET A 47 -4.27 19.43 1.02
CA MET A 47 -4.02 19.53 2.46
C MET A 47 -4.89 20.61 3.08
N ILE A 48 -5.60 20.27 4.16
CA ILE A 48 -6.46 21.23 4.89
C ILE A 48 -5.79 21.67 6.19
N LYS A 49 -5.07 20.75 6.84
CA LYS A 49 -4.39 21.01 8.11
C LYS A 49 -3.08 20.24 8.16
N GLY A 50 -1.97 20.96 8.28
CA GLY A 50 -0.64 20.38 8.45
C GLY A 50 -0.05 20.81 9.77
N THR A 51 -0.13 19.95 10.78
CA THR A 51 0.67 20.07 12.01
C THR A 51 1.89 19.14 11.89
N ARG A 52 2.96 19.34 12.68
CA ARG A 52 4.14 18.45 12.67
C ARG A 52 3.79 16.97 12.87
N ARG A 53 2.70 16.67 13.59
CA ARG A 53 2.25 15.30 13.91
C ARG A 53 1.12 14.77 13.03
N THR A 54 0.32 15.65 12.42
CA THR A 54 -0.90 15.23 11.72
C THR A 54 -1.09 16.06 10.47
N ARG A 55 -1.22 15.38 9.33
CA ARG A 55 -1.47 16.00 8.03
C ARG A 55 -2.81 15.53 7.52
N ILE A 56 -3.83 16.34 7.69
CA ILE A 56 -5.19 16.01 7.25
C ILE A 56 -5.38 16.55 5.83
N ILE A 57 -5.80 15.68 4.92
CA ILE A 57 -6.05 16.03 3.52
C ILE A 57 -7.49 15.70 3.12
N LYS A 58 -8.08 16.53 2.24
CA LYS A 58 -9.42 16.38 1.69
C LYS A 58 -9.35 16.05 0.21
N CYS A 59 -10.25 15.21 -0.29
CA CYS A 59 -10.51 15.13 -1.72
C CYS A 59 -11.35 16.33 -2.18
N VAL A 60 -10.96 16.92 -3.31
CA VAL A 60 -11.70 18.04 -3.93
C VAL A 60 -13.02 17.59 -4.56
N LYS A 61 -13.10 16.35 -5.07
CA LYS A 61 -14.30 15.84 -5.77
C LYS A 61 -15.37 15.29 -4.84
N CYS A 62 -15.02 14.37 -3.93
CA CYS A 62 -16.01 13.69 -3.08
C CYS A 62 -16.03 14.20 -1.62
N GLY A 63 -15.16 15.14 -1.26
CA GLY A 63 -15.11 15.70 0.08
C GLY A 63 -14.51 14.79 1.17
N PHE A 64 -14.11 13.56 0.84
CA PHE A 64 -13.46 12.62 1.76
C PHE A 64 -12.25 13.25 2.46
N LYS A 65 -12.18 13.15 3.79
CA LYS A 65 -11.15 13.77 4.62
C LYS A 65 -10.51 12.71 5.50
N GLU A 66 -9.19 12.62 5.47
CA GLU A 66 -8.45 11.64 6.25
C GLU A 66 -7.02 12.12 6.52
N GLU A 67 -6.34 11.49 7.48
CA GLU A 67 -4.91 11.65 7.65
C GLU A 67 -4.13 11.10 6.46
N ARG A 68 -3.10 11.85 6.01
CA ARG A 68 -2.28 11.54 4.84
C ARG A 68 -1.69 10.13 4.89
N ASP A 69 -1.29 9.69 6.07
CA ASP A 69 -0.58 8.43 6.27
C ASP A 69 -1.55 7.23 6.31
N ASN A 70 -2.84 7.46 6.57
CA ASN A 70 -3.88 6.44 6.51
C ASN A 70 -4.40 6.18 5.08
N ILE A 71 -4.20 7.12 4.16
CA ILE A 71 -4.72 7.01 2.78
C ILE A 71 -4.14 5.82 2.00
N PRO A 72 -2.83 5.53 2.06
CA PRO A 72 -2.28 4.30 1.52
C PRO A 72 -2.96 3.04 2.08
N LEU A 73 -3.35 3.01 3.36
CA LEU A 73 -4.04 1.86 3.96
C LEU A 73 -5.42 1.63 3.33
N HIS A 74 -6.18 2.69 3.08
CA HIS A 74 -7.45 2.57 2.37
C HIS A 74 -7.28 2.02 0.95
N TRP A 75 -6.21 2.41 0.25
CA TRP A 75 -5.86 1.80 -1.04
C TRP A 75 -5.51 0.32 -0.90
N ALA A 76 -4.75 -0.08 0.13
CA ALA A 76 -4.43 -1.47 0.39
C ALA A 76 -5.69 -2.30 0.62
N ILE A 77 -6.61 -1.83 1.47
CA ILE A 77 -7.90 -2.50 1.72
C ILE A 77 -8.70 -2.63 0.43
N LYS A 78 -8.80 -1.57 -0.37
CA LYS A 78 -9.50 -1.60 -1.67
C LYS A 78 -8.88 -2.60 -2.65
N HIS A 79 -7.55 -2.67 -2.71
CA HIS A 79 -6.87 -3.64 -3.56
C HIS A 79 -7.07 -5.06 -3.05
N LEU A 80 -7.00 -5.29 -1.74
CA LEU A 80 -7.24 -6.60 -1.13
C LEU A 80 -8.67 -7.10 -1.37
N THR A 81 -9.69 -6.24 -1.23
CA THR A 81 -11.07 -6.62 -1.54
C THR A 81 -11.25 -6.93 -3.03
N THR A 82 -10.62 -6.13 -3.90
CA THR A 82 -10.61 -6.40 -5.34
C THR A 82 -9.94 -7.73 -5.66
N LEU A 83 -8.85 -8.09 -4.98
CA LEU A 83 -8.15 -9.37 -5.16
C LEU A 83 -8.97 -10.55 -4.62
N LYS A 84 -9.59 -10.41 -3.44
CA LYS A 84 -10.48 -11.42 -2.87
C LYS A 84 -11.67 -11.71 -3.79
N GLY A 85 -12.23 -10.70 -4.44
CA GLY A 85 -13.31 -10.87 -5.42
C GLY A 85 -12.86 -11.41 -6.79
N LYS A 86 -11.55 -11.41 -7.08
CA LYS A 86 -10.95 -11.89 -8.33
C LYS A 86 -10.21 -13.22 -8.20
N ALA A 87 -10.12 -13.81 -7.02
CA ALA A 87 -9.54 -15.13 -6.87
C ALA A 87 -10.48 -16.16 -7.53
N PRO A 88 -10.11 -16.82 -8.65
CA PRO A 88 -10.63 -18.16 -8.86
C PRO A 88 -10.19 -18.97 -7.63
N ASN A 89 -11.10 -19.74 -7.07
CA ASN A 89 -10.83 -20.65 -5.96
C ASN A 89 -9.55 -21.43 -6.24
N HIS A 90 -8.42 -21.02 -5.66
CA HIS A 90 -7.24 -21.86 -5.64
C HIS A 90 -7.47 -22.82 -4.49
N GLN A 91 -8.15 -23.92 -4.81
CA GLN A 91 -8.09 -25.13 -3.99
C GLN A 91 -6.58 -25.42 -3.81
N PRO A 92 -6.07 -25.61 -2.58
CA PRO A 92 -4.77 -26.23 -2.42
C PRO A 92 -4.90 -27.61 -3.05
N THR A 93 -4.17 -27.87 -4.14
CA THR A 93 -4.04 -29.21 -4.69
C THR A 93 -3.30 -30.04 -3.65
N SER A 94 -4.05 -30.68 -2.77
CA SER A 94 -3.59 -31.81 -1.98
C SER A 94 -3.28 -32.94 -2.96
N SER A 95 -2.01 -33.28 -3.13
CA SER A 95 -1.57 -34.52 -3.78
C SER A 95 -0.08 -34.74 -3.49
N PRO A 96 0.38 -36.00 -3.44
CA PRO A 96 -0.13 -37.17 -2.73
C PRO A 96 0.66 -37.47 -1.45
#